data_AF-A0A8J7N1V3-F1
#
_entry.id   AF-A0A8J7N1V3-F1
#
_cell.length_a   1.000
_cell.length_b   1.000
_cell.length_c   1.000
_cell.angle_alpha   90.00
_cell.angle_beta   90.00
_cell.angle_gamma   90.00
#
_symmetry.space_group_name_H-M   'P 1'
#
loop_
_entity.id
_entity.type
_entity.pdbx_description
1 polymer ?
#
loop_
_entity_poly.entity_id
_entity_poly.type
_entity_poly.pdbx_seq_one_letter_code
_entity_poly.pdbx_strand_id
1 'polypeptide(L)'
;MRKRTIRAGSAAVVAALLLGGAARAEEFAVAPRPIEDLKAVFGTVESVKTAPARARIGGTLADLAIVEGERIEAGRKLARVNDPKLALQISALDAKVRSLEAQRELADTELKRARELRATGAATQARLDAAETALDVVRGQLAAAVAERAVVVQQQAEGDVIAPVSGRVLKVKAVNGTVVMPGETIVEIATDTYVLRITVPERHARFMRAGGRVLVGERGLAEDQPLREGRIRLVYPEMRDGRVVADAEVSGLGDYFVGERTRVFVAAGTRPAIVIPPAYVIRRFGLAFVRLKSGGDVVVQPGAPAEGGVEILSGLRAGDVLVRP
;
A
#
# COMPACT_ATOMS: atom_id res chain seq x y z
N MET A 1 27.44 38.52 -79.98
CA MET A 1 26.88 39.43 -81.00
C MET A 1 25.37 39.20 -81.09
N ARG A 2 24.61 40.30 -80.98
CA ARG A 2 23.31 40.63 -81.63
C ARG A 2 22.15 39.61 -81.55
N LYS A 3 20.88 39.99 -81.38
CA LYS A 3 20.15 41.23 -81.04
C LYS A 3 18.69 40.76 -80.93
N ARG A 4 17.94 41.36 -79.99
CA ARG A 4 16.47 41.33 -79.87
C ARG A 4 15.74 41.70 -81.17
N THR A 5 14.45 41.33 -81.23
CA THR A 5 13.22 42.03 -81.74
C THR A 5 12.35 41.09 -82.60
N ILE A 6 11.01 41.05 -82.62
CA ILE A 6 9.90 41.93 -82.16
C ILE A 6 8.58 41.11 -82.10
N ARG A 7 7.62 41.66 -81.34
CA ARG A 7 6.20 41.32 -81.10
C ARG A 7 5.30 41.17 -82.34
N ALA A 8 4.24 40.35 -82.21
CA ALA A 8 2.80 40.64 -82.44
C ALA A 8 2.02 39.32 -82.19
N GLY A 9 0.92 39.18 -81.45
CA GLY A 9 -0.11 40.14 -81.03
C GLY A 9 -1.44 39.78 -81.69
N SER A 10 -2.33 39.08 -80.95
CA SER A 10 -3.80 38.83 -81.16
C SER A 10 -4.15 37.34 -81.27
N ALA A 11 -5.25 36.80 -80.74
CA ALA A 11 -6.21 37.20 -79.72
C ALA A 11 -7.04 35.94 -79.38
N ALA A 12 -7.42 35.84 -78.09
CA ALA A 12 -8.55 35.09 -77.52
C ALA A 12 -8.75 33.59 -77.84
N VAL A 13 -8.66 32.75 -76.81
CA VAL A 13 -9.83 32.02 -76.24
C VAL A 13 -9.57 31.81 -74.74
N VAL A 14 -10.54 32.21 -73.93
CA VAL A 14 -10.63 31.92 -72.49
C VAL A 14 -11.02 30.45 -72.32
N ALA A 15 -10.22 29.67 -71.60
CA ALA A 15 -10.63 28.39 -71.03
C ALA A 15 -10.13 28.33 -69.58
N ALA A 16 -11.03 28.60 -68.65
CA ALA A 16 -10.84 28.30 -67.25
C ALA A 16 -10.80 26.77 -67.08
N LEU A 17 -9.69 26.25 -66.55
CA LEU A 17 -9.60 24.86 -66.10
C LEU A 17 -9.03 24.84 -64.69
N LEU A 18 -9.96 24.72 -63.75
CA LEU A 18 -9.75 24.24 -62.39
C LEU A 18 -9.20 22.81 -62.45
N LEU A 19 -7.95 22.63 -62.02
CA LEU A 19 -7.38 21.34 -61.61
C LEU A 19 -6.59 21.67 -60.33
N GLY A 20 -7.12 21.46 -59.14
CA GLY A 20 -7.40 20.12 -58.64
C GLY A 20 -6.13 19.57 -57.97
N GLY A 21 -5.61 20.29 -56.97
CA GLY A 21 -4.56 19.78 -56.09
C GLY A 21 -5.15 18.68 -55.22
N ALA A 22 -5.01 17.44 -55.68
CA ALA A 22 -5.52 16.25 -55.03
C ALA A 22 -5.10 16.20 -53.55
N ALA A 23 -6.09 16.07 -52.68
CA ALA A 23 -5.88 15.61 -51.32
C ALA A 23 -5.16 14.25 -51.40
N ARG A 24 -3.88 14.20 -51.02
CA ARG A 24 -3.23 12.92 -50.75
C ARG A 24 -3.97 12.31 -49.57
N ALA A 25 -4.83 11.34 -49.84
CA ALA A 25 -5.33 10.45 -48.82
C ALA A 25 -4.11 9.89 -48.08
N GLU A 26 -4.03 10.08 -46.76
CA GLU A 26 -2.98 9.45 -45.98
C GLU A 26 -3.08 7.93 -46.21
N GLU A 27 -2.01 7.35 -46.74
CA GLU A 27 -1.89 5.92 -47.00
C GLU A 27 -1.27 5.26 -45.77
N PHE A 28 -1.81 4.13 -45.34
CA PHE A 28 -1.25 3.33 -44.25
C PHE A 28 -0.85 1.95 -44.76
N ALA A 29 0.45 1.67 -44.77
CA ALA A 29 0.95 0.35 -45.13
C ALA A 29 0.77 -0.64 -43.97
N VAL A 30 0.05 -1.73 -44.22
CA VAL A 30 -0.21 -2.78 -43.25
C VAL A 30 1.05 -3.62 -43.09
N ALA A 31 1.65 -3.57 -41.90
CA ALA A 31 2.76 -4.43 -41.52
C ALA A 31 2.49 -5.05 -40.15
N PRO A 32 2.83 -6.34 -39.94
CA PRO A 32 2.83 -6.92 -38.61
C PRO A 32 3.83 -6.16 -37.74
N ARG A 33 3.40 -5.77 -36.55
CA ARG A 33 4.29 -5.20 -35.52
C ARG A 33 4.14 -5.98 -34.22
N PRO A 34 5.19 -6.03 -33.39
CA PRO A 34 5.10 -6.68 -32.09
C PRO A 34 4.14 -5.90 -31.19
N ILE A 35 3.14 -6.59 -30.65
CA ILE A 35 2.29 -6.08 -29.56
C ILE A 35 2.46 -6.96 -28.33
N GLU A 36 2.18 -6.41 -27.15
CA GLU A 36 2.19 -7.17 -25.90
C GLU A 36 1.13 -8.29 -25.94
N ASP A 37 1.53 -9.52 -25.61
CA ASP A 37 0.59 -10.62 -25.43
C ASP A 37 0.09 -10.63 -23.99
N LEU A 38 -1.10 -10.08 -23.78
CA LEU A 38 -1.72 -9.99 -22.48
C LEU A 38 -2.37 -11.33 -22.09
N LYS A 39 -2.01 -11.85 -20.92
CA LYS A 39 -2.64 -13.06 -20.35
C LYS A 39 -3.41 -12.74 -19.10
N ALA A 40 -4.63 -13.26 -19.03
CA ALA A 40 -5.46 -13.20 -17.84
C ALA A 40 -4.90 -14.11 -16.74
N VAL A 41 -4.69 -13.51 -15.58
CA VAL A 41 -4.33 -14.14 -14.31
C VAL A 41 -5.24 -13.61 -13.21
N PHE A 42 -5.16 -14.21 -12.03
CA PHE A 42 -5.88 -13.72 -10.86
C PHE A 42 -4.95 -12.88 -9.98
N GLY A 43 -5.47 -11.73 -9.54
CA GLY A 43 -4.90 -10.96 -8.46
C GLY A 43 -5.85 -10.95 -7.25
N THR A 44 -5.28 -10.82 -6.06
CA THR A 44 -6.01 -10.67 -4.81
C THR A 44 -5.63 -9.33 -4.19
N VAL A 45 -6.61 -8.56 -3.72
CA VAL A 45 -6.33 -7.32 -2.98
C VAL A 45 -5.90 -7.69 -1.57
N GLU A 46 -4.68 -7.30 -1.21
CA GLU A 46 -4.11 -7.55 0.11
C GLU A 46 -3.66 -6.24 0.75
N SER A 47 -3.75 -6.15 2.07
CA SER A 47 -3.09 -5.08 2.81
C SER A 47 -1.59 -5.36 2.83
N VAL A 48 -0.78 -4.34 2.52
CA VAL A 48 0.69 -4.49 2.46
C VAL A 48 1.26 -4.93 3.80
N LYS A 49 0.65 -4.48 4.89
CA LYS A 49 1.08 -4.79 6.26
C LYS A 49 -0.13 -5.08 7.13
N THR A 50 -0.13 -6.24 7.74
CA THR A 50 -0.94 -6.51 8.92
C THR A 50 -0.08 -6.30 10.16
N ALA A 51 -0.65 -5.65 11.16
CA ALA A 51 -0.02 -5.41 12.44
C ALA A 51 -0.88 -6.05 13.54
N PRO A 52 -0.37 -7.10 14.20
CA PRO A 52 -1.06 -7.70 15.33
C PRO A 52 -0.93 -6.79 16.56
N ALA A 53 -2.05 -6.38 17.15
CA ALA A 53 -2.09 -5.81 18.49
C ALA A 53 -1.99 -6.96 19.50
N ARG A 54 -0.91 -6.96 20.27
CA ARG A 54 -0.56 -8.05 21.19
C ARG A 54 -0.66 -7.60 22.64
N ALA A 55 -0.99 -8.54 23.51
CA ALA A 55 -0.85 -8.36 24.96
C ALA A 55 0.63 -8.27 25.33
N ARG A 56 1.03 -7.26 26.12
CA ARG A 56 2.42 -7.15 26.61
C ARG A 56 2.64 -7.91 27.91
N ILE A 57 1.60 -8.04 28.72
CA ILE A 57 1.58 -8.80 29.97
C ILE A 57 0.57 -9.95 29.89
N GLY A 58 0.71 -10.91 30.81
CA GLY A 58 -0.27 -11.98 30.99
C GLY A 58 -1.34 -11.57 32.00
N GLY A 59 -2.55 -12.10 31.85
CA GLY A 59 -3.66 -11.78 32.74
C GLY A 59 -5.01 -12.08 32.10
N THR A 60 -6.06 -11.49 32.66
CA THR A 60 -7.43 -11.64 32.12
C THR A 60 -7.77 -10.43 31.25
N LEU A 61 -8.28 -10.68 30.05
CA LEU A 61 -8.72 -9.63 29.15
C LEU A 61 -10.02 -8.99 29.67
N ALA A 62 -10.00 -7.68 29.82
CA ALA A 62 -11.12 -6.82 30.19
C ALA A 62 -11.28 -5.69 29.17
N ASP A 63 -12.46 -5.07 29.14
CA ASP A 63 -12.75 -3.86 28.37
C ASP A 63 -12.44 -3.93 26.86
N LEU A 64 -12.55 -5.10 26.22
CA LEU A 64 -12.49 -5.21 24.76
C LEU A 64 -13.79 -4.67 24.17
N ALA A 65 -13.71 -3.49 23.54
CA ALA A 65 -14.84 -2.77 22.95
C ALA A 65 -14.57 -2.44 21.47
N ILE A 66 -14.28 -3.48 20.68
CA ILE A 66 -13.97 -3.37 19.25
C ILE A 66 -14.79 -4.38 18.47
N VAL A 67 -15.20 -3.97 17.27
CA VAL A 67 -15.87 -4.83 16.31
C VAL A 67 -14.99 -5.04 15.08
N GLU A 68 -15.07 -6.24 14.48
CA GLU A 68 -14.42 -6.51 13.20
C GLU A 68 -14.94 -5.57 12.10
N GLY A 69 -14.05 -5.09 11.25
CA GLY A 69 -14.36 -4.10 10.21
C GLY A 69 -14.30 -2.64 10.68
N GLU A 70 -14.20 -2.37 11.98
CA GLU A 70 -14.06 -1.02 12.52
C GLU A 70 -12.72 -0.37 12.08
N ARG A 71 -12.76 0.93 11.78
CA ARG A 71 -11.54 1.73 11.51
C ARG A 71 -10.99 2.28 12.82
N ILE A 72 -9.70 2.11 13.03
CA ILE A 72 -8.99 2.54 14.23
C ILE A 72 -7.75 3.35 13.87
N GLU A 73 -7.35 4.24 14.79
CA GLU A 73 -6.13 5.03 14.68
C GLU A 73 -5.01 4.42 15.53
N ALA A 74 -3.76 4.63 15.11
CA ALA A 74 -2.58 4.27 15.90
C ALA A 74 -2.65 4.94 17.28
N GLY A 75 -2.27 4.22 18.33
CA GLY A 75 -2.33 4.71 19.70
C GLY A 75 -3.68 4.56 20.40
N ARG A 76 -4.75 4.16 19.68
CA ARG A 76 -6.05 3.86 20.33
C ARG A 76 -5.93 2.64 21.23
N LYS A 77 -6.44 2.76 22.47
CA LYS A 77 -6.61 1.62 23.37
C LYS A 77 -7.71 0.70 22.86
N LEU A 78 -7.39 -0.58 22.74
CA LEU A 78 -8.23 -1.60 22.14
C LEU A 78 -8.86 -2.53 23.18
N ALA A 79 -8.06 -2.92 24.17
CA ALA A 79 -8.47 -3.75 25.28
C ALA A 79 -7.56 -3.47 26.48
N ARG A 80 -7.89 -4.05 27.63
CA ARG A 80 -7.07 -3.99 28.83
C ARG A 80 -6.86 -5.39 29.39
N VAL A 81 -5.61 -5.81 29.49
CA VAL A 81 -5.25 -7.02 30.22
C VAL A 81 -5.03 -6.63 31.68
N ASN A 82 -5.76 -7.27 32.58
CA ASN A 82 -5.66 -7.03 34.01
C ASN A 82 -5.02 -8.25 34.69
N ASP A 83 -3.95 -8.02 35.44
CA ASP A 83 -3.43 -8.98 36.42
C ASP A 83 -3.72 -8.43 37.83
N PRO A 84 -4.62 -9.07 38.61
CA PRO A 84 -4.95 -8.60 39.95
C PRO A 84 -3.74 -8.58 40.89
N LYS A 85 -2.67 -9.35 40.62
CA LYS A 85 -1.45 -9.36 41.44
C LYS A 85 -0.70 -8.04 41.35
N LEU A 86 -0.71 -7.35 40.21
CA LEU A 86 0.00 -6.08 40.05
C LEU A 86 -0.57 -5.00 40.97
N ALA A 87 -1.90 -4.94 41.10
CA ALA A 87 -2.55 -4.01 42.02
C ALA A 87 -2.16 -4.26 43.49
N LEU A 88 -2.08 -5.53 43.91
CA LEU A 88 -1.64 -5.90 45.25
C LEU A 88 -0.16 -5.56 45.49
N GLN A 89 0.71 -5.77 44.48
CA GLN A 89 2.13 -5.40 44.55
C GLN A 89 2.33 -3.88 44.65
N ILE A 90 1.60 -3.10 43.86
CA ILE A 90 1.63 -1.63 43.93
C ILE A 90 1.22 -1.16 45.34
N SER A 91 0.14 -1.73 45.90
CA SER A 91 -0.31 -1.39 47.26
C SER A 91 0.73 -1.71 48.33
N ALA A 92 1.43 -2.85 48.23
CA ALA A 92 2.51 -3.20 49.13
C ALA A 92 3.72 -2.24 49.01
N LEU A 93 4.08 -1.85 47.78
CA LEU A 93 5.15 -0.88 47.53
C LEU A 93 4.76 0.53 48.00
N ASP A 94 3.49 0.93 47.85
CA ASP A 94 2.95 2.18 48.40
C ASP A 94 3.08 2.24 49.93
N ALA A 95 2.84 1.12 50.63
CA ALA A 95 3.04 1.04 52.07
C ALA A 95 4.53 1.13 52.45
N LYS A 96 5.41 0.46 51.68
CA LYS A 96 6.87 0.53 51.88
C LYS A 96 7.41 1.95 51.66
N VAL A 97 6.99 2.62 50.60
CA VAL A 97 7.35 4.03 50.32
C VAL A 97 6.91 4.93 51.46
N ARG A 98 5.65 4.84 51.91
CA ARG A 98 5.15 5.64 53.05
C ARG A 98 5.94 5.41 54.34
N SER A 99 6.33 4.17 54.64
CA SER A 99 7.17 3.85 55.79
C SER A 99 8.56 4.50 55.69
N LEU A 100 9.19 4.43 54.51
CA LEU A 100 10.51 5.03 54.26
C LEU A 100 10.46 6.56 54.24
N GLU A 101 9.35 7.16 53.80
CA GLU A 101 9.12 8.61 53.89
C GLU A 101 9.09 9.08 55.34
N ALA A 102 8.37 8.37 56.21
CA ALA A 102 8.33 8.67 57.65
C ALA A 102 9.71 8.51 58.31
N GLN A 103 10.47 7.45 57.94
CA GLN A 103 11.84 7.27 58.41
C GLN A 103 12.78 8.38 57.92
N ARG A 104 12.61 8.85 56.68
CA ARG A 104 13.38 9.96 56.12
C ARG A 104 13.11 11.24 56.90
N GLU A 105 11.86 11.52 57.23
CA GLU A 105 11.46 12.68 58.02
C GLU A 105 12.02 12.63 59.45
N LEU A 106 12.02 11.46 60.08
CA LEU A 106 12.67 11.25 61.37
C LEU A 106 14.17 11.52 61.29
N ALA A 107 14.88 10.92 60.33
CA ALA A 107 16.31 11.10 60.14
C ALA A 107 16.69 12.56 59.81
N ASP A 108 15.86 13.26 59.03
CA ASP A 108 16.03 14.69 58.73
C ASP A 108 15.88 15.54 59.99
N THR A 109 14.91 15.21 60.85
CA THR A 109 14.69 15.88 62.14
C THR A 109 15.83 15.61 63.13
N GLU A 110 16.38 14.40 63.14
CA GLU A 110 17.55 14.04 63.94
C GLU A 110 18.81 14.76 63.47
N LEU A 111 19.01 14.86 62.15
CA LEU A 111 20.12 15.60 61.57
C LEU A 111 20.04 17.09 61.90
N LYS A 112 18.86 17.70 61.79
CA LYS A 112 18.62 19.11 62.20
C LYS A 112 19.01 19.32 63.67
N ARG A 113 18.53 18.47 64.58
CA ARG A 113 18.90 18.52 66.00
C ARG A 113 20.40 18.32 66.23
N ALA A 114 21.04 17.39 65.53
CA ALA A 114 22.48 17.15 65.65
C ALA A 114 23.30 18.37 65.20
N ARG A 115 22.88 19.07 64.14
CA ARG A 115 23.50 20.32 63.68
C ARG A 115 23.37 21.44 64.70
N GLU A 116 22.18 21.63 65.28
CA GLU A 116 21.95 22.63 66.32
C GLU A 116 22.80 22.38 67.58
N LEU A 117 22.85 21.13 68.06
CA LEU A 117 23.67 20.74 69.20
C LEU A 117 25.18 20.84 68.91
N ARG A 118 25.59 20.60 67.65
CA ARG A 118 26.99 20.80 67.24
C ARG A 118 27.37 22.28 67.29
N ALA A 119 26.48 23.17 66.84
CA ALA A 119 26.69 24.61 66.86
C ALA A 119 26.81 25.19 68.28
N THR A 120 26.11 24.60 69.26
CA THR A 120 26.22 24.99 70.68
C THR A 120 27.33 24.27 71.44
N GLY A 121 28.09 23.39 70.79
CA GLY A 121 29.17 22.61 71.41
C GLY A 121 28.71 21.40 72.23
N ALA A 122 27.41 21.11 72.27
CA ALA A 122 26.81 20.01 73.03
C ALA A 122 26.90 18.64 72.34
N ALA A 123 27.22 18.57 71.04
CA ALA A 123 27.40 17.33 70.29
C ALA A 123 28.77 17.20 69.61
N THR A 124 29.22 15.95 69.44
CA THR A 124 30.47 15.60 68.76
C THR A 124 30.32 15.59 67.23
N GLN A 125 31.43 15.77 66.50
CA GLN A 125 31.42 15.67 65.03
C GLN A 125 30.94 14.30 64.55
N ALA A 126 31.41 13.22 65.19
CA ALA A 126 31.00 11.85 64.86
C ALA A 126 29.48 11.63 64.97
N ARG A 127 28.78 12.35 65.87
CA ARG A 127 27.33 12.26 66.01
C ARG A 127 26.60 12.96 64.85
N LEU A 128 27.14 14.08 64.37
CA LEU A 128 26.63 14.76 63.18
C LEU A 128 26.84 13.89 61.94
N ASP A 129 28.05 13.38 61.72
CA ASP A 129 28.39 12.54 60.57
C ASP A 129 27.53 11.26 60.53
N ALA A 130 27.25 10.66 61.70
CA ALA A 130 26.37 9.50 61.81
C ALA A 130 24.90 9.84 61.44
N ALA A 131 24.40 11.02 61.83
CA ALA A 131 23.06 11.47 61.47
C ALA A 131 22.94 11.80 59.97
N GLU A 132 23.98 12.38 59.38
CA GLU A 132 24.06 12.62 57.93
C GLU A 132 24.05 11.30 57.16
N THR A 133 24.89 10.35 57.57
CA THR A 133 24.94 9.01 56.97
C THR A 133 23.59 8.28 57.10
N ALA A 134 22.93 8.37 58.25
CA ALA A 134 21.62 7.75 58.46
C ALA A 134 20.55 8.33 57.52
N LEU A 135 20.52 9.65 57.35
CA LEU A 135 19.61 10.30 56.41
C LEU A 135 19.90 9.86 54.97
N ASP A 136 21.16 9.80 54.57
CA ASP A 136 21.54 9.40 53.21
C ASP A 136 21.22 7.93 52.93
N VAL A 137 21.37 7.03 53.92
CA VAL A 137 20.92 5.64 53.81
C VAL A 137 19.41 5.55 53.56
N VAL A 138 18.59 6.25 54.36
CA VAL A 138 17.13 6.20 54.20
C VAL A 138 16.69 6.86 52.88
N ARG A 139 17.36 7.93 52.44
CA ARG A 139 17.13 8.52 51.11
C ARG A 139 17.40 7.52 49.99
N GLY A 140 18.50 6.78 50.07
CA GLY A 140 18.83 5.73 49.10
C GLY A 140 17.77 4.62 49.08
N GLN A 141 17.34 4.16 50.25
CA GLN A 141 16.28 3.14 50.38
C GLN A 141 14.94 3.63 49.82
N LEU A 142 14.55 4.88 50.11
CA LEU A 142 13.34 5.50 49.58
C LEU A 142 13.40 5.59 48.06
N ALA A 143 14.51 6.08 47.51
CA ALA A 143 14.71 6.16 46.06
C ALA A 143 14.60 4.79 45.38
N ALA A 144 15.18 3.74 45.98
CA ALA A 144 15.06 2.38 45.49
C ALA A 144 13.61 1.87 45.52
N ALA A 145 12.88 2.08 46.62
CA ALA A 145 11.47 1.66 46.73
C ALA A 145 10.55 2.40 45.74
N VAL A 146 10.79 3.69 45.50
CA VAL A 146 10.07 4.47 44.47
C VAL A 146 10.35 3.94 43.07
N ALA A 147 11.60 3.58 42.77
CA ALA A 147 11.96 2.97 41.49
C ALA A 147 11.32 1.58 41.31
N GLU A 148 11.34 0.73 42.34
CA GLU A 148 10.65 -0.58 42.35
C GLU A 148 9.15 -0.40 42.04
N ARG A 149 8.50 0.59 42.66
CA ARG A 149 7.10 0.92 42.40
C ARG A 149 6.87 1.35 40.95
N ALA A 150 7.73 2.20 40.42
CA ALA A 150 7.60 2.70 39.05
C ALA A 150 7.63 1.57 38.02
N VAL A 151 8.44 0.53 38.23
CA VAL A 151 8.50 -0.65 37.37
C VAL A 151 7.15 -1.39 37.33
N VAL A 152 6.53 -1.63 38.49
CA VAL A 152 5.24 -2.36 38.56
C VAL A 152 4.10 -1.52 37.99
N VAL A 153 4.10 -0.20 38.22
CA VAL A 153 3.13 0.71 37.62
C VAL A 153 3.25 0.72 36.09
N GLN A 154 4.47 0.74 35.57
CA GLN A 154 4.72 0.65 34.13
C GLN A 154 4.22 -0.70 33.57
N GLN A 155 4.47 -1.80 34.27
CA GLN A 155 3.97 -3.12 33.89
C GLN A 155 2.42 -3.16 33.88
N GLN A 156 1.76 -2.48 34.82
CA GLN A 156 0.30 -2.35 34.81
C GLN A 156 -0.20 -1.52 33.61
N ALA A 157 0.48 -0.43 33.27
CA ALA A 157 0.16 0.38 32.10
C ALA A 157 0.35 -0.39 30.79
N GLU A 158 1.32 -1.31 30.73
CA GLU A 158 1.52 -2.25 29.63
C GLU A 158 0.40 -3.28 29.48
N GLY A 159 -0.51 -3.37 30.47
CA GLY A 159 -1.78 -4.07 30.35
C GLY A 159 -2.70 -3.47 29.27
N ASP A 160 -2.58 -2.19 28.95
CA ASP A 160 -3.36 -1.59 27.87
C ASP A 160 -2.86 -2.10 26.50
N VAL A 161 -3.75 -2.79 25.78
CA VAL A 161 -3.49 -3.25 24.41
C VAL A 161 -3.77 -2.10 23.47
N ILE A 162 -2.73 -1.57 22.84
CA ILE A 162 -2.80 -0.38 21.99
C ILE A 162 -2.63 -0.76 20.52
N ALA A 163 -3.35 -0.06 19.63
CA ALA A 163 -3.16 -0.18 18.18
C ALA A 163 -1.77 0.30 17.75
N PRO A 164 -0.91 -0.57 17.17
CA PRO A 164 0.41 -0.16 16.69
C PRO A 164 0.36 0.69 15.42
N VAL A 165 -0.71 0.59 14.63
CA VAL A 165 -0.90 1.30 13.36
C VAL A 165 -2.37 1.69 13.18
N SER A 166 -2.61 2.73 12.37
CA SER A 166 -3.95 3.07 11.90
C SER A 166 -4.38 2.11 10.79
N GLY A 167 -5.67 1.77 10.75
CA GLY A 167 -6.19 0.85 9.75
C GLY A 167 -7.56 0.27 10.11
N ARG A 168 -7.87 -0.90 9.54
CA ARG A 168 -9.13 -1.61 9.76
C ARG A 168 -8.90 -2.91 10.52
N VAL A 169 -9.77 -3.20 11.48
CA VAL A 169 -9.75 -4.45 12.24
C VAL A 169 -10.17 -5.60 11.31
N LEU A 170 -9.25 -6.55 11.07
CA LEU A 170 -9.53 -7.75 10.29
C LEU A 170 -10.21 -8.82 11.13
N LYS A 171 -9.66 -9.08 12.31
CA LYS A 171 -10.11 -10.16 13.18
C LYS A 171 -9.84 -9.87 14.65
N VAL A 172 -10.79 -10.21 15.49
CA VAL A 172 -10.65 -10.20 16.95
C VAL A 172 -10.48 -11.64 17.42
N LYS A 173 -9.32 -11.97 17.99
CA LYS A 173 -8.92 -13.36 18.32
C LYS A 173 -9.20 -13.76 19.77
N ALA A 174 -9.49 -12.80 20.64
CA ALA A 174 -9.79 -13.03 22.05
C ALA A 174 -11.10 -12.35 22.43
N VAL A 175 -11.72 -12.80 23.53
CA VAL A 175 -12.99 -12.25 24.03
C VAL A 175 -12.84 -11.82 25.49
N ASN A 176 -13.70 -10.92 25.95
CA ASN A 176 -13.66 -10.50 27.35
C ASN A 176 -13.76 -11.70 28.31
N GLY A 177 -12.92 -11.69 29.34
CA GLY A 177 -12.83 -12.76 30.34
C GLY A 177 -11.84 -13.88 30.00
N THR A 178 -11.26 -13.92 28.80
CA THR A 178 -10.23 -14.92 28.49
C THR A 178 -8.91 -14.58 29.15
N VAL A 179 -8.21 -15.61 29.62
CA VAL A 179 -6.81 -15.48 30.08
C VAL A 179 -5.91 -15.46 28.85
N VAL A 180 -5.00 -14.49 28.81
CA VAL A 180 -4.04 -14.29 27.71
C VAL A 180 -2.62 -14.33 28.21
N MET A 181 -1.71 -14.77 27.35
CA MET A 181 -0.28 -14.81 27.64
C MET A 181 0.46 -13.60 27.03
N PRO A 182 1.60 -13.19 27.60
CA PRO A 182 2.45 -12.17 26.98
C PRO A 182 2.81 -12.54 25.54
N GLY A 183 2.65 -11.59 24.60
CA GLY A 183 2.91 -11.78 23.18
C GLY A 183 1.74 -12.36 22.38
N GLU A 184 0.66 -12.78 23.04
CA GLU A 184 -0.53 -13.29 22.37
C GLU A 184 -1.23 -12.19 21.56
N THR A 185 -1.72 -12.54 20.37
CA THR A 185 -2.37 -11.58 19.46
C THR A 185 -3.85 -11.47 19.79
N ILE A 186 -4.28 -10.27 20.17
CA ILE A 186 -5.67 -9.98 20.55
C ILE A 186 -6.47 -9.51 19.34
N VAL A 187 -5.91 -8.56 18.57
CA VAL A 187 -6.57 -7.98 17.39
C VAL A 187 -5.60 -7.96 16.23
N GLU A 188 -6.08 -8.31 15.04
CA GLU A 188 -5.32 -8.21 13.79
C GLU A 188 -5.78 -7.00 12.98
N ILE A 189 -4.87 -6.09 12.66
CA ILE A 189 -5.17 -4.80 12.04
C ILE A 189 -4.51 -4.74 10.66
N ALA A 190 -5.29 -4.47 9.62
CA ALA A 190 -4.78 -4.19 8.28
C ALA A 190 -4.52 -2.69 8.13
N THR A 191 -3.35 -2.33 7.63
CA THR A 191 -3.07 -0.93 7.23
C THR A 191 -3.89 -0.53 6.00
N ASP A 192 -4.21 0.76 5.89
CA ASP A 192 -4.95 1.36 4.75
C ASP A 192 -4.10 1.43 3.46
N THR A 193 -2.96 0.73 3.40
CA THR A 193 -2.14 0.59 2.20
C THR A 193 -2.43 -0.76 1.56
N TYR A 194 -3.08 -0.72 0.39
CA TYR A 194 -3.48 -1.91 -0.36
C TYR A 194 -2.59 -2.12 -1.57
N VAL A 195 -2.30 -3.38 -1.85
CA VAL A 195 -1.64 -3.81 -3.09
C VAL A 195 -2.47 -4.90 -3.73
N LEU A 196 -2.36 -4.98 -5.05
CA LEU A 196 -2.90 -6.09 -5.80
C LEU A 196 -1.81 -7.16 -5.92
N ARG A 197 -1.94 -8.24 -5.17
CA ARG A 197 -1.03 -9.38 -5.22
C ARG A 197 -1.43 -10.31 -6.37
N ILE A 198 -0.58 -10.41 -7.37
CA ILE A 198 -0.84 -11.17 -8.59
C ILE A 198 0.00 -12.44 -8.58
N THR A 199 -0.64 -13.57 -8.90
CA THR A 199 0.04 -14.86 -8.99
C THR A 199 0.13 -15.31 -10.43
N VAL A 200 1.34 -15.36 -10.97
CA VAL A 200 1.61 -15.57 -12.40
C VAL A 200 2.34 -16.90 -12.62
N PRO A 201 1.88 -17.78 -13.54
CA PRO A 201 2.63 -18.98 -13.92
C PRO A 201 4.04 -18.64 -14.42
N GLU A 202 5.02 -19.48 -14.11
CA GLU A 202 6.45 -19.28 -14.44
C GLU A 202 6.69 -18.88 -15.91
N ARG A 203 6.00 -19.55 -16.84
CA ARG A 203 6.10 -19.27 -18.28
C ARG A 203 5.80 -17.82 -18.68
N HIS A 204 4.96 -17.13 -17.90
CA HIS A 204 4.58 -15.73 -18.13
C HIS A 204 5.41 -14.78 -17.24
N ALA A 205 5.81 -15.23 -16.04
CA ALA A 205 6.57 -14.45 -15.09
C ALA A 205 7.94 -13.97 -15.61
N ARG A 206 8.57 -14.73 -16.53
CA ARG A 206 9.84 -14.35 -17.19
C ARG A 206 9.80 -13.01 -17.93
N PHE A 207 8.61 -12.53 -18.30
CA PHE A 207 8.40 -11.26 -19.00
C PHE A 207 8.01 -10.13 -18.04
N MET A 208 7.75 -10.44 -16.76
CA MET A 208 7.38 -9.45 -15.76
C MET A 208 8.62 -8.72 -15.24
N ARG A 209 8.48 -7.41 -15.09
CA ARG A 209 9.51 -6.53 -14.52
C ARG A 209 8.83 -5.47 -13.66
N ALA A 210 9.57 -4.96 -12.67
CA ALA A 210 9.13 -3.77 -11.94
C ALA A 210 8.92 -2.60 -12.93
N GLY A 211 7.85 -1.84 -12.73
CA GLY A 211 7.38 -0.78 -13.64
C GLY A 211 6.50 -1.28 -14.81
N GLY A 212 6.38 -2.60 -15.02
CA GLY A 212 5.52 -3.15 -16.07
C GLY A 212 4.05 -2.79 -15.89
N ARG A 213 3.36 -2.54 -17.00
CA ARG A 213 1.92 -2.21 -17.02
C ARG A 213 1.09 -3.47 -16.75
N VAL A 214 0.06 -3.32 -15.93
CA VAL A 214 -0.98 -4.34 -15.73
C VAL A 214 -2.34 -3.72 -15.93
N LEU A 215 -3.27 -4.49 -16.49
CA LEU A 215 -4.65 -4.05 -16.67
C LEU A 215 -5.55 -4.87 -15.74
N VAL A 216 -6.32 -4.19 -14.90
CA VAL A 216 -7.16 -4.79 -13.88
C VAL A 216 -8.60 -4.69 -14.34
N GLY A 217 -9.28 -5.84 -14.39
CA GLY A 217 -10.71 -5.89 -14.66
C GLY A 217 -11.51 -5.21 -13.54
N GLU A 218 -12.67 -4.66 -13.89
CA GLU A 218 -13.60 -4.16 -12.89
C GLU A 218 -14.24 -5.30 -12.07
N ARG A 219 -14.91 -4.92 -10.97
CA ARG A 219 -15.51 -5.85 -10.02
C ARG A 219 -16.67 -6.60 -10.70
N GLY A 220 -16.66 -7.92 -10.59
CA GLY A 220 -17.73 -8.79 -11.09
C GLY A 220 -17.34 -9.61 -12.32
N LEU A 221 -18.34 -10.20 -12.96
CA LEU A 221 -18.19 -11.07 -14.14
C LEU A 221 -18.42 -10.33 -15.47
N ALA A 222 -18.69 -9.02 -15.43
CA ALA A 222 -18.97 -8.23 -16.62
C ALA A 222 -17.68 -8.04 -17.45
N GLU A 223 -17.69 -8.52 -18.69
CA GLU A 223 -16.49 -8.52 -19.55
C GLU A 223 -16.26 -7.19 -20.28
N ASP A 224 -17.27 -6.31 -20.34
CA ASP A 224 -17.27 -5.07 -21.14
C ASP A 224 -16.96 -3.79 -20.35
N GLN A 225 -16.45 -3.91 -19.13
CA GLN A 225 -16.09 -2.74 -18.31
C GLN A 225 -14.65 -2.27 -18.61
N PRO A 226 -14.38 -0.94 -18.53
CA PRO A 226 -13.07 -0.38 -18.83
C PRO A 226 -12.01 -0.94 -17.88
N LEU A 227 -10.92 -1.45 -18.44
CA LEU A 227 -9.81 -1.97 -17.65
C LEU A 227 -9.08 -0.82 -16.96
N ARG A 228 -8.83 -0.96 -15.66
CA ARG A 228 -8.02 -0.01 -14.89
C ARG A 228 -6.54 -0.29 -15.06
N GLU A 229 -5.77 0.76 -15.26
CA GLU A 229 -4.33 0.63 -15.37
C GLU A 229 -3.66 0.59 -13.99
N GLY A 230 -2.69 -0.31 -13.85
CA GLY A 230 -1.80 -0.41 -12.70
C GLY A 230 -0.36 -0.64 -13.14
N ARG A 231 0.56 -0.60 -12.17
CA ARG A 231 1.98 -0.87 -12.39
C ARG A 231 2.52 -1.90 -11.41
N ILE A 232 3.37 -2.79 -11.90
CA ILE A 232 4.08 -3.75 -11.05
C ILE A 232 5.09 -2.96 -10.21
N ARG A 233 4.94 -3.01 -8.89
CA ARG A 233 5.86 -2.38 -7.94
C ARG A 233 7.03 -3.31 -7.63
N LEU A 234 6.74 -4.59 -7.37
CA LEU A 234 7.72 -5.58 -6.96
C LEU A 234 7.39 -6.95 -7.55
N VAL A 235 8.42 -7.66 -8.00
CA VAL A 235 8.32 -9.08 -8.38
C VAL A 235 9.17 -9.87 -7.38
N TYR A 236 8.56 -10.83 -6.70
CA TYR A 236 9.26 -11.65 -5.72
C TYR A 236 10.10 -12.71 -6.45
N PRO A 237 11.37 -12.90 -6.07
CA PRO A 237 12.26 -13.84 -6.74
C PRO A 237 11.95 -15.32 -6.39
N GLU A 238 11.20 -15.55 -5.33
CA GLU A 238 10.81 -16.90 -4.89
C GLU A 238 9.69 -17.47 -5.78
N MET A 239 9.90 -18.70 -6.26
CA MET A 239 8.88 -19.48 -6.95
C MET A 239 8.21 -20.47 -5.99
N ARG A 240 6.88 -20.51 -6.00
CA ARG A 240 6.09 -21.49 -5.24
C ARG A 240 5.09 -22.16 -6.18
N ASP A 241 5.09 -23.49 -6.23
CA ASP A 241 4.18 -24.29 -7.06
C ASP A 241 4.15 -23.88 -8.55
N GLY A 242 5.32 -23.57 -9.12
CA GLY A 242 5.44 -23.13 -10.52
C GLY A 242 4.86 -21.74 -10.80
N ARG A 243 4.67 -20.93 -9.76
CA ARG A 243 4.11 -19.56 -9.84
C ARG A 243 5.05 -18.57 -9.16
N VAL A 244 5.06 -17.37 -9.73
CA VAL A 244 5.75 -16.18 -9.21
C VAL A 244 4.68 -15.21 -8.68
N VAL A 245 4.99 -14.58 -7.56
CA VAL A 245 4.14 -13.55 -6.97
C VAL A 245 4.69 -12.17 -7.33
N ALA A 246 3.81 -11.23 -7.65
CA ALA A 246 4.15 -9.84 -7.85
C ALA A 246 3.11 -8.94 -7.19
N ASP A 247 3.56 -7.82 -6.62
CA ASP A 247 2.68 -6.79 -6.10
C ASP A 247 2.55 -5.68 -7.15
N ALA A 248 1.31 -5.35 -7.49
CA ALA A 248 0.97 -4.22 -8.34
C ALA A 248 0.26 -3.12 -7.56
N GLU A 249 0.54 -1.88 -7.95
CA GLU A 249 -0.11 -0.68 -7.44
C GLU A 249 -1.17 -0.23 -8.44
N VAL A 250 -2.39 -0.04 -7.94
CA VAL A 250 -3.58 0.29 -8.73
C VAL A 250 -4.37 1.32 -7.94
N SER A 251 -4.86 2.35 -8.62
CA SER A 251 -5.69 3.37 -7.97
C SER A 251 -7.07 2.81 -7.61
N GLY A 252 -7.63 3.24 -6.48
CA GLY A 252 -8.98 2.86 -6.05
C GLY A 252 -9.08 1.43 -5.49
N LEU A 253 -7.99 0.85 -4.99
CA LEU A 253 -8.03 -0.42 -4.25
C LEU A 253 -8.65 -0.29 -2.85
N GLY A 254 -8.77 0.92 -2.30
CA GLY A 254 -9.34 1.13 -0.96
C GLY A 254 -10.81 0.74 -0.81
N ASP A 255 -11.55 0.70 -1.91
CA ASP A 255 -12.97 0.28 -1.95
C ASP A 255 -13.15 -1.24 -2.07
N TYR A 256 -12.06 -2.00 -2.21
CA TYR A 256 -12.09 -3.45 -2.29
C TYR A 256 -12.08 -4.08 -0.90
N PHE A 257 -12.65 -5.27 -0.78
CA PHE A 257 -12.45 -6.09 0.41
C PHE A 257 -11.04 -6.67 0.42
N VAL A 258 -10.43 -6.76 1.61
CA VAL A 258 -9.17 -7.51 1.77
C VAL A 258 -9.45 -8.99 1.49
N GLY A 259 -8.70 -9.58 0.57
CA GLY A 259 -8.93 -10.93 0.07
C GLY A 259 -9.82 -11.00 -1.18
N GLU A 260 -10.36 -9.88 -1.65
CA GLU A 260 -11.16 -9.85 -2.89
C GLU A 260 -10.29 -10.21 -4.10
N ARG A 261 -10.82 -11.07 -4.98
CA ARG A 261 -10.13 -11.52 -6.20
C ARG A 261 -10.60 -10.72 -7.39
N THR A 262 -9.67 -10.30 -8.23
CA THR A 262 -9.96 -9.66 -9.51
C THR A 262 -9.13 -10.27 -10.64
N ARG A 263 -9.65 -10.15 -11.87
CA ARG A 263 -8.95 -10.57 -13.09
C ARG A 263 -7.93 -9.50 -13.46
N VAL A 264 -6.70 -9.93 -13.73
CA VAL A 264 -5.59 -9.05 -14.10
C VAL A 264 -4.98 -9.55 -15.38
N PHE A 265 -4.73 -8.65 -16.32
CA PHE A 265 -3.99 -8.95 -17.54
C PHE A 265 -2.55 -8.50 -17.35
N VAL A 266 -1.63 -9.45 -17.51
CA VAL A 266 -0.18 -9.23 -17.42
C VAL A 266 0.45 -9.48 -18.79
N ALA A 267 1.47 -8.69 -19.13
CA ALA A 267 2.25 -8.92 -20.34
C ALA A 267 3.06 -10.22 -20.22
N ALA A 268 2.83 -11.14 -21.14
CA ALA A 268 3.45 -12.46 -21.19
C ALA A 268 4.35 -12.64 -22.42
N GLY A 269 4.97 -11.55 -22.87
CA GLY A 269 5.81 -11.50 -24.07
C GLY A 269 5.20 -10.63 -25.16
N THR A 270 5.70 -10.78 -26.38
CA THR A 270 5.22 -10.05 -27.57
C THR A 270 4.81 -11.02 -28.66
N ARG A 271 3.76 -10.67 -29.41
CA ARG A 271 3.34 -11.41 -30.61
C ARG A 271 3.18 -10.47 -31.81
N PRO A 272 3.44 -10.93 -33.04
CA PRO A 272 3.16 -10.12 -34.23
C PRO A 272 1.65 -9.94 -34.38
N ALA A 273 1.21 -8.71 -34.59
CA ALA A 273 -0.17 -8.37 -34.89
C ALA A 273 -0.24 -7.22 -35.91
N ILE A 274 -1.32 -7.20 -36.68
CA ILE A 274 -1.66 -6.06 -37.53
C ILE A 274 -2.44 -5.08 -36.66
N VAL A 275 -1.94 -3.86 -36.54
CA VAL A 275 -2.67 -2.79 -35.86
C VAL A 275 -2.75 -1.60 -36.79
N ILE A 276 -3.95 -1.05 -36.90
CA ILE A 276 -4.23 0.07 -37.80
C ILE A 276 -4.86 1.21 -37.00
N PRO A 277 -4.62 2.47 -37.38
CA PRO A 277 -5.24 3.60 -36.70
C PRO A 277 -6.77 3.51 -36.82
N PRO A 278 -7.54 3.91 -35.79
CA PRO A 278 -8.99 3.73 -35.79
C PRO A 278 -9.69 4.48 -36.92
N ALA A 279 -9.06 5.55 -37.43
CA ALA A 279 -9.55 6.36 -38.56
C ALA A 279 -9.70 5.58 -39.87
N TYR A 280 -9.02 4.44 -40.03
CA TYR A 280 -9.13 3.59 -41.22
C TYR A 280 -10.24 2.53 -41.11
N VAL A 281 -10.86 2.40 -39.94
CA VAL A 281 -11.90 1.40 -39.67
C VAL A 281 -13.28 2.05 -39.77
N ILE A 282 -14.07 1.60 -40.73
CA ILE A 282 -15.45 2.03 -40.93
C ILE A 282 -16.38 0.97 -40.35
N ARG A 283 -17.30 1.34 -39.46
CA ARG A 283 -18.34 0.43 -38.98
C ARG A 283 -19.64 0.68 -39.76
N ARG A 284 -20.14 -0.34 -40.46
CA ARG A 284 -21.42 -0.31 -41.19
C ARG A 284 -22.14 -1.63 -40.98
N PHE A 285 -23.45 -1.58 -40.73
CA PHE A 285 -24.30 -2.77 -40.57
C PHE A 285 -23.77 -3.79 -39.54
N GLY A 286 -23.13 -3.31 -38.45
CA GLY A 286 -22.54 -4.17 -37.42
C GLY A 286 -21.20 -4.82 -37.79
N LEU A 287 -20.70 -4.62 -39.00
CA LEU A 287 -19.40 -5.11 -39.47
C LEU A 287 -18.36 -3.98 -39.52
N ALA A 288 -17.09 -4.34 -39.34
CA ALA A 288 -15.97 -3.43 -39.50
C ALA A 288 -15.35 -3.62 -40.89
N PHE A 289 -15.10 -2.52 -41.59
CA PHE A 289 -14.54 -2.47 -42.93
C PHE A 289 -13.28 -1.60 -42.95
N VAL A 290 -12.38 -1.93 -43.85
CA VAL A 290 -11.20 -1.11 -44.20
C VAL A 290 -11.14 -0.98 -45.72
N ARG A 291 -10.72 0.17 -46.22
CA ARG A 291 -10.61 0.42 -47.67
C ARG A 291 -9.19 0.17 -48.16
N LEU A 292 -9.03 -0.72 -49.13
CA LEU A 292 -7.75 -0.98 -49.77
C LEU A 292 -7.51 0.00 -50.93
N LYS A 293 -6.25 0.41 -51.11
CA LYS A 293 -5.82 1.23 -52.26
C LYS A 293 -6.06 0.54 -53.60
N SER A 294 -6.02 -0.79 -53.64
CA SER A 294 -6.35 -1.60 -54.82
C SER A 294 -7.82 -1.51 -55.24
N GLY A 295 -8.67 -0.86 -54.44
CA GLY A 295 -10.11 -0.79 -54.62
C GLY A 295 -10.83 -1.85 -53.80
N GLY A 296 -11.99 -1.47 -53.26
CA GLY A 296 -12.85 -2.35 -52.46
C GLY A 296 -12.72 -2.13 -50.95
N ASP A 297 -13.83 -2.40 -50.25
CA ASP A 297 -13.90 -2.43 -48.79
C ASP A 297 -13.80 -3.91 -48.34
N VAL A 298 -12.87 -4.20 -47.43
CA VAL A 298 -12.65 -5.55 -46.90
C VAL A 298 -13.22 -5.64 -45.49
N VAL A 299 -13.98 -6.70 -45.21
CA VAL A 299 -14.47 -6.99 -43.86
C VAL A 299 -13.29 -7.42 -42.99
N VAL A 300 -13.11 -6.75 -41.86
CA VAL A 300 -12.08 -7.07 -40.87
C VAL A 300 -12.71 -7.48 -39.56
N GLN A 301 -12.00 -8.31 -38.81
CA GLN A 301 -12.35 -8.65 -37.43
C GLN A 301 -11.45 -7.86 -36.47
N PRO A 302 -11.96 -6.80 -35.81
CA PRO A 302 -11.20 -6.06 -34.82
C PRO A 302 -10.98 -6.90 -33.56
N GLY A 303 -9.77 -6.82 -33.01
CA GLY A 303 -9.38 -7.37 -31.71
C GLY A 303 -9.35 -6.29 -30.64
N ALA A 304 -8.46 -6.48 -29.65
CA ALA A 304 -8.29 -5.55 -28.55
C ALA A 304 -7.66 -4.20 -29.01
N PRO A 305 -7.94 -3.09 -28.31
CA PRO A 305 -7.18 -1.86 -28.48
C PRO A 305 -5.68 -2.09 -28.24
N ALA A 306 -4.84 -1.52 -29.08
CA ALA A 306 -3.39 -1.56 -28.94
C ALA A 306 -2.79 -0.17 -29.10
N GLU A 307 -1.54 0.03 -28.70
CA GLU A 307 -0.90 1.35 -28.71
C GLU A 307 -0.87 1.97 -30.12
N GLY A 308 -1.66 3.03 -30.36
CA GLY A 308 -1.75 3.67 -31.68
C GLY A 308 -2.79 3.09 -32.63
N GLY A 309 -3.65 2.16 -32.19
CA GLY A 309 -4.75 1.69 -33.03
C GLY A 309 -5.59 0.53 -32.49
N VAL A 310 -6.29 -0.14 -33.39
CA VAL A 310 -7.05 -1.36 -33.11
C VAL A 310 -6.38 -2.54 -33.78
N GLU A 311 -6.21 -3.64 -33.04
CA GLU A 311 -5.73 -4.89 -33.61
C GLU A 311 -6.72 -5.42 -34.64
N ILE A 312 -6.22 -5.99 -35.74
CA ILE A 312 -7.01 -6.71 -36.73
C ILE A 312 -6.61 -8.18 -36.69
N LEU A 313 -7.56 -9.04 -36.28
CA LEU A 313 -7.36 -10.48 -36.14
C LEU A 313 -7.48 -11.22 -37.48
N SER A 314 -8.29 -10.68 -38.39
CA SER A 314 -8.54 -11.27 -39.71
C SER A 314 -9.01 -10.22 -40.71
N GLY A 315 -8.80 -10.50 -42.01
CA GLY A 315 -9.23 -9.69 -43.14
C GLY A 315 -8.11 -8.91 -43.84
N LEU A 316 -6.96 -8.70 -43.18
CA LEU A 316 -5.81 -7.99 -43.75
C LEU A 316 -4.56 -8.86 -43.84
N ARG A 317 -3.68 -8.53 -44.79
CA ARG A 317 -2.39 -9.17 -45.01
C ARG A 317 -1.25 -8.14 -44.94
N ALA A 318 -0.06 -8.63 -44.61
CA ALA A 318 1.15 -7.82 -44.66
C ALA A 318 1.38 -7.35 -46.11
N GLY A 319 1.60 -6.04 -46.28
CA GLY A 319 1.78 -5.40 -47.58
C GLY A 319 0.52 -4.73 -48.16
N ASP A 320 -0.65 -4.95 -47.56
CA ASP A 320 -1.87 -4.21 -47.94
C ASP A 320 -1.67 -2.70 -47.67
N VAL A 321 -2.23 -1.85 -48.53
CA VAL A 321 -2.18 -0.38 -48.34
C VAL A 321 -3.58 0.12 -48.12
N LEU A 322 -3.83 0.69 -46.94
CA LEU A 322 -5.11 1.29 -46.58
C LEU A 322 -5.14 2.74 -47.03
N VAL A 323 -6.33 3.18 -47.44
CA VAL A 323 -6.63 4.60 -47.68
C VAL A 323 -7.73 5.03 -46.73
N ARG A 324 -7.67 6.29 -46.29
CA ARG A 324 -8.76 6.83 -45.46
C ARG A 324 -10.11 6.76 -46.22
N PRO A 325 -11.21 6.41 -45.53
CA PRO A 325 -12.56 6.32 -46.09
C PRO A 325 -13.06 7.54 -46.84
#